data_AF-A0A7X6ULS3-F1
#
_entry.id   AF-A0A7X6ULS3-F1
#
_cell.length_a   1.000
_cell.length_b   1.000
_cell.length_c   1.000
_cell.angle_alpha   90.00
_cell.angle_beta   90.00
_cell.angle_gamma   90.00
#
_symmetry.space_group_name_H-M   'P 1'
#
loop_
_entity.id
_entity.type
_entity.pdbx_description
1 polymer ?
#
loop_
_entity_poly.entity_id
_entity_poly.type
_entity_poly.pdbx_seq_one_letter_code
_entity_poly.pdbx_strand_id
1 'polypeptide(L)' 'MKYLIILFLVALFIYMFSFARYNWAKKNRLAAIGSLIIGLAAVLLPLYIIFYGNYEL' A
#
# COMPACT_ATOMS: atom_id res chain seq x y z
N MET A 1 0.90 -13.24 -15.43
CA MET A 1 -0.05 -13.20 -14.30
C MET A 1 0.46 -12.34 -13.14
N LYS A 2 1.63 -12.64 -12.54
CA LYS A 2 2.18 -11.92 -11.37
C LYS A 2 2.23 -10.39 -11.53
N TYR A 3 2.60 -9.90 -12.71
CA TYR A 3 2.70 -8.46 -13.00
C TYR A 3 1.35 -7.74 -13.12
N LEU A 4 0.26 -8.45 -13.47
CA LEU A 4 -1.08 -7.84 -13.53
C LEU A 4 -1.56 -7.44 -12.14
N ILE A 5 -1.16 -8.19 -11.12
CA ILE A 5 -1.50 -7.92 -9.72
C ILE A 5 -0.89 -6.61 -9.21
N ILE A 6 0.23 -6.17 -9.80
CA ILE A 6 0.88 -4.90 -9.46
C ILE A 6 -0.04 -3.72 -9.79
N LEU A 7 -0.79 -3.78 -10.90
CA LEU A 7 -1.72 -2.71 -11.27
C LEU A 7 -2.78 -2.49 -10.19
N PHE A 8 -3.32 -3.58 -9.63
CA PHE A 8 -4.30 -3.50 -8.54
C PHE A 8 -3.67 -2.97 -7.25
N LEU A 9 -2.45 -3.41 -6.90
CA LEU A 9 -1.74 -2.93 -5.71
C LEU A 9 -1.38 -1.44 -5.82
N VAL A 10 -0.97 -0.98 -7.00
CA VAL A 10 -0.67 0.44 -7.27
C VAL A 10 -1.94 1.29 -7.19
N ALA A 11 -3.06 0.83 -7.79
CA ALA A 11 -4.34 1.53 -7.69
C ALA A 11 -4.80 1.66 -6.22
N LEU A 12 -4.69 0.58 -5.44
CA LEU A 12 -4.98 0.60 -4.00
C LEU A 12 -4.07 1.58 -3.25
N PHE A 13 -2.78 1.59 -3.55
CA PHE A 13 -1.82 2.50 -2.93
C PHE A 13 -2.16 3.96 -3.22
N ILE A 14 -2.50 4.29 -4.48
CA ILE A 14 -2.89 5.65 -4.88
C ILE A 14 -4.12 6.10 -4.08
N TYR A 15 -5.11 5.22 -3.91
CA TYR A 15 -6.28 5.52 -3.10
C TYR A 15 -5.92 5.79 -1.64
N MET A 16 -5.12 4.92 -1.00
CA MET A 16 -4.69 5.12 0.39
C MET A 16 -3.81 6.36 0.56
N PHE A 17 -2.93 6.63 -0.40
CA PHE A 17 -2.10 7.82 -0.42
C PHE A 17 -2.93 9.10 -0.55
N SER A 18 -4.02 9.07 -1.34
CA SER A 18 -4.96 10.20 -1.43
C SER A 18 -5.59 10.53 -0.08
N PHE A 19 -5.93 9.50 0.72
CA PHE A 19 -6.46 9.66 2.07
C PHE A 19 -5.40 10.21 3.04
N ALA A 20 -4.16 9.71 2.97
CA ALA A 20 -3.06 10.24 3.76
C ALA A 20 -2.81 11.73 3.44
N ARG A 21 -2.78 12.10 2.15
CA ARG A 21 -2.64 13.48 1.68
C ARG A 21 -3.79 14.37 2.17
N TYR A 22 -5.03 13.89 2.11
CA TYR A 22 -6.18 14.63 2.62
C TYR A 22 -6.04 14.94 4.12
N ASN A 23 -5.69 13.93 4.93
CA ASN A 23 -5.50 14.11 6.36
C ASN A 23 -4.33 15.05 6.69
N TRP A 24 -3.25 14.98 5.90
CA TRP A 24 -2.12 15.90 6.01
C TRP A 24 -2.55 17.35 5.78
N ALA A 25 -3.33 17.60 4.71
CA ALA A 25 -3.88 18.92 4.41
C ALA A 25 -4.83 19.44 5.50
N LYS A 26 -5.57 18.55 6.18
CA LYS A 26 -6.44 18.88 7.32
C LYS A 26 -5.68 19.00 8.66
N LYS A 27 -4.35 18.99 8.64
CA LYS A 27 -3.47 19.01 9.82
C LYS A 27 -3.63 17.81 10.76
N ASN A 28 -4.35 16.76 10.36
CA ASN A 28 -4.41 15.51 11.09
C ASN A 28 -3.20 14.63 10.73
N ARG A 29 -2.04 15.01 11.27
CA ARG A 29 -0.76 14.36 10.95
C ARG A 29 -0.69 12.91 11.44
N LEU A 30 -1.31 12.60 12.58
CA LEU A 30 -1.35 11.25 13.12
C LEU A 30 -2.08 10.30 12.14
N ALA A 31 -3.28 10.68 11.68
CA ALA A 31 -4.03 9.88 10.71
C ALA A 31 -3.31 9.79 9.36
N ALA A 32 -2.67 10.87 8.91
CA ALA A 32 -1.90 10.87 7.67
C ALA A 32 -0.71 9.89 7.71
N ILE A 33 0.09 9.94 8.78
CA ILE A 33 1.24 9.05 8.95
C ILE A 33 0.77 7.60 9.15
N GLY A 34 -0.24 7.39 10.00
CA GLY A 34 -0.78 6.05 10.25
C GLY A 34 -1.35 5.40 8.99
N SER A 35 -2.13 6.13 8.20
CA SER A 35 -2.66 5.63 6.93
C SER A 35 -1.58 5.40 5.88
N LEU A 36 -0.52 6.22 5.84
CA LEU A 36 0.63 5.99 4.97
C LEU A 36 1.37 4.69 5.34
N ILE A 37 1.62 4.45 6.63
CA ILE A 37 2.27 3.23 7.11
C ILE A 37 1.43 2.00 6.77
N ILE A 38 0.12 2.06 7.03
CA ILE A 38 -0.81 0.98 6.69
C ILE A 38 -0.83 0.72 5.18
N GLY A 39 -0.89 1.78 4.37
CA GLY A 39 -0.89 1.66 2.91
C GLY A 39 0.41 1.08 2.34
N LEU A 40 1.56 1.45 2.92
CA LEU A 40 2.84 0.83 2.57
C LEU A 40 2.85 -0.66 2.95
N ALA A 41 2.42 -1.02 4.16
CA ALA A 41 2.37 -2.42 4.58
C ALA A 41 1.44 -3.27 3.69
N ALA A 42 0.27 -2.72 3.34
CA ALA A 42 -0.72 -3.37 2.49
C ALA A 42 -0.23 -3.64 1.05
N VAL A 43 0.84 -2.97 0.60
CA VAL A 43 1.40 -3.12 -0.74
C VAL A 43 2.72 -3.86 -0.72
N LEU A 44 3.62 -3.50 0.19
CA LEU A 44 4.96 -4.08 0.28
C LEU A 44 4.91 -5.55 0.73
N LEU A 45 4.03 -5.91 1.67
CA LEU A 45 3.95 -7.29 2.16
C LEU A 45 3.47 -8.26 1.05
N PRO A 46 2.37 -7.99 0.32
CA PRO A 46 1.99 -8.83 -0.82
C PRO A 46 3.05 -8.85 -1.92
N LEU A 47 3.68 -7.72 -2.24
CA LEU A 47 4.76 -7.70 -3.24
C LEU A 47 5.92 -8.61 -2.83
N TYR A 48 6.37 -8.53 -1.57
CA TYR A 48 7.42 -9.38 -1.05
C TYR A 48 7.04 -10.87 -1.19
N ILE A 49 5.83 -11.23 -0.78
CA ILE A 49 5.24 -12.56 -0.90
C ILE A 49 5.24 -13.02 -2.37
N ILE A 50 4.66 -12.26 -3.28
CA ILE A 50 4.50 -12.64 -4.70
C ILE A 50 5.85 -12.85 -5.42
N PHE A 51 6.88 -12.07 -5.07
CA PHE A 51 8.16 -12.07 -5.76
C PHE A 51 9.25 -12.91 -5.08
N TYR A 52 9.22 -13.02 -3.75
CA TYR A 52 10.28 -13.65 -2.94
C TYR A 52 9.77 -14.76 -2.02
N GLY A 53 8.45 -14.99 -1.97
CA GLY A 53 7.90 -16.10 -1.24
C GLY A 53 8.26 -17.43 -1.89
N ASN A 54 9.03 -18.24 -1.17
CA ASN A 54 9.26 -19.64 -1.50
C ASN A 54 8.13 -20.46 -0.87
N TYR A 55 7.08 -20.69 -1.63
CA TYR A 55 6.03 -21.63 -1.26
C TYR A 55 6.42 -22.99 -1.82
N GLU A 56 6.64 -23.97 -0.96
CA GLU A 56 6.57 -25.38 -1.38
C GLU A 56 5.13 -25.61 -1.83
N LEU A 57 4.96 -25.93 -3.12
CA LEU A 57 3.68 -26.24 -3.74
C LEU A 57 3.39 -27.74 -3.60
#